data_AF-A0A1J4PT02-F1
#
_entry.id   AF-A0A1J4PT02-F1
#
_cell.length_a   1.000
_cell.length_b   1.000
_cell.length_c   1.000
_cell.angle_alpha   90.00
_cell.angle_beta   90.00
_cell.angle_gamma   90.00
#
_symmetry.space_group_name_H-M   'P 1'
#
loop_
_entity.id
_entity.type
_entity.pdbx_description
1 polymer ?
#
loop_
_entity_poly.entity_id
_entity_poly.type
_entity_poly.pdbx_seq_one_letter_code
_entity_poly.pdbx_strand_id
1 'polypeptide(L)'
;PAQRGNLREWRNLDLVVEHPGRSPLVIENKVFSLPDTGQLDAYAAGKLHGLDHPVLVLLSLVAPGWPDGSWTTPNGLAWRYRSYEDLCAALRPCLPGLRQADGFGADVFEHWLDLIGKLVRLAAEVGTPAGAEPLLLPEEAVAILKSARLDATVQKMRCLHVSGLVRAELVREIEQDGVIVRTTMSRGQGIVEMFTAETPPCFGWQIQEGQFRLVYLTGPGPAHGPGPTRRANREQEARAYGDYFCFDQARTLLGDTGPERPVTAPNAPLAFNGFAPDFVYRSFPAPDLTIGQLVRLGATYARRALTWHADVWGTGDGRG
;
A
#
# COMPACT_ATOMS: atom_id res chain seq x y z
N PRO A 1 35.80 19.60 -16.10
CA PRO A 1 34.77 18.69 -16.66
C PRO A 1 34.56 17.50 -15.72
N ALA A 2 33.52 17.53 -14.90
CA ALA A 2 33.25 16.48 -13.92
C ALA A 2 32.96 15.15 -14.63
N GLN A 3 33.58 14.06 -14.13
CA GLN A 3 33.31 12.70 -14.59
C GLN A 3 31.82 12.38 -14.41
N ARG A 4 31.09 12.31 -15.52
CA ARG A 4 29.74 11.73 -15.59
C ARG A 4 29.88 10.22 -15.41
N GLY A 5 29.05 9.64 -14.55
CA GLY A 5 29.13 8.22 -14.18
C GLY A 5 27.83 7.70 -13.59
N ASN A 6 27.82 6.42 -13.21
CA ASN A 6 26.71 5.80 -12.51
C ASN A 6 26.85 6.08 -11.01
N LEU A 7 25.92 6.85 -10.45
CA LEU A 7 25.91 7.19 -9.03
C LEU A 7 24.85 6.33 -8.32
N ARG A 8 25.28 5.52 -7.36
CA ARG A 8 24.39 4.73 -6.51
C ARG A 8 24.12 5.45 -5.20
N GLU A 9 22.89 5.35 -4.70
CA GLU A 9 22.44 5.92 -3.42
C GLU A 9 22.70 7.45 -3.31
N TRP A 10 22.85 8.13 -4.45
CA TRP A 10 23.21 9.54 -4.49
C TRP A 10 22.05 10.38 -3.97
N ARG A 11 22.27 11.05 -2.84
CA ARG A 11 21.20 11.76 -2.12
C ARG A 11 20.00 10.86 -1.82
N ASN A 12 20.23 9.58 -1.58
CA ASN A 12 19.19 8.55 -1.39
C ASN A 12 18.37 8.22 -2.65
N LEU A 13 18.78 8.64 -3.85
CA LEU A 13 18.24 8.08 -5.09
C LEU A 13 18.94 6.75 -5.35
N ASP A 14 18.20 5.68 -5.65
CA ASP A 14 18.79 4.35 -5.79
C ASP A 14 19.87 4.30 -6.89
N LEU A 15 19.57 4.89 -8.05
CA LEU A 15 20.51 4.97 -9.16
C LEU A 15 20.28 6.25 -10.00
N VAL A 16 21.38 6.95 -10.27
CA VAL A 16 21.44 8.02 -11.26
C VAL A 16 22.46 7.64 -12.33
N VAL A 17 22.04 7.65 -13.59
CA VAL A 17 22.88 7.36 -14.76
C VAL A 17 23.03 8.64 -15.57
N GLU A 18 24.27 9.13 -15.67
CA GLU A 18 24.61 10.27 -16.50
C GLU A 18 25.40 9.83 -17.73
N HIS A 19 24.86 10.07 -18.92
CA HIS A 19 25.55 9.82 -20.18
C HIS A 19 25.78 11.14 -20.95
N PRO A 20 26.97 11.37 -21.54
CA PRO A 20 27.22 12.54 -22.37
C PRO A 20 26.15 12.75 -23.44
N GLY A 21 25.65 13.98 -23.57
CA GLY A 21 24.63 14.34 -24.56
C GLY A 21 23.21 13.78 -24.29
N ARG A 22 22.95 13.18 -23.12
CA ARG A 22 21.63 12.70 -22.71
C ARG A 22 21.21 13.34 -21.38
N SER A 23 19.90 13.46 -21.17
CA SER A 23 19.34 13.77 -19.86
C SER A 23 19.74 12.72 -18.82
N PRO A 24 20.02 13.11 -17.56
CA PRO A 24 20.23 12.16 -16.47
C PRO A 24 19.02 11.23 -16.32
N LEU A 25 19.27 9.93 -16.15
CA LEU A 25 18.23 8.96 -15.84
C LEU A 25 18.28 8.65 -14.35
N VAL A 26 17.18 8.91 -13.65
CA VAL A 26 16.99 8.57 -12.24
C VAL A 26 16.08 7.36 -12.16
N ILE A 27 16.55 6.31 -11.48
CA ILE A 27 15.78 5.09 -11.25
C ILE A 27 15.58 4.95 -9.75
N GLU A 28 14.32 4.92 -9.33
CA GLU A 28 13.93 4.38 -8.02
C GLU A 28 13.56 2.91 -8.22
N ASN A 29 14.14 2.04 -7.40
CA ASN A 29 14.10 0.59 -7.59
C ASN A 29 13.32 -0.13 -6.48
N LYS A 30 12.25 -0.82 -6.86
CA LYS A 30 11.31 -1.49 -5.94
C LYS A 30 11.11 -2.97 -6.32
N VAL A 31 12.05 -3.83 -5.92
CA VAL A 31 11.93 -5.30 -6.09
C VAL A 31 11.01 -5.91 -5.03
N PHE A 32 11.29 -5.64 -3.74
CA PHE A 32 10.63 -6.28 -2.58
C PHE A 32 9.88 -5.30 -1.67
N SER A 33 9.93 -4.01 -2.03
CA SER A 33 9.21 -2.92 -1.38
C SER A 33 8.06 -2.47 -2.28
N LEU A 34 7.02 -1.92 -1.67
CA LEU A 34 5.91 -1.33 -2.40
C LEU A 34 6.34 0.02 -2.98
N PRO A 35 5.86 0.38 -4.18
CA PRO A 35 5.91 1.76 -4.66
C PRO A 35 5.26 2.71 -3.66
N ASP A 36 5.92 3.84 -3.38
CA ASP A 36 5.43 4.86 -2.45
C ASP A 36 5.50 6.23 -3.13
N THR A 37 4.35 6.81 -3.45
CA THR A 37 4.27 8.13 -4.10
C THR A 37 4.78 9.26 -3.20
N GLY A 38 4.64 9.15 -1.88
CA GLY A 38 5.15 10.16 -0.94
C GLY A 38 6.68 10.25 -0.97
N GLN A 39 7.36 9.12 -1.15
CA GLN A 39 8.81 9.09 -1.38
C GLN A 39 9.19 9.80 -2.69
N LEU A 40 8.45 9.54 -3.77
CA LEU A 40 8.68 10.15 -5.08
C LEU A 40 8.45 11.67 -5.05
N ASP A 41 7.41 12.12 -4.34
CA ASP A 41 7.12 13.54 -4.10
C ASP A 41 8.24 14.20 -3.28
N ALA A 42 8.76 13.52 -2.25
CA ALA A 42 9.87 14.03 -1.45
C ALA A 42 11.17 14.15 -2.27
N TYR A 43 11.41 13.25 -3.23
CA TYR A 43 12.52 13.39 -4.17
C TYR A 43 12.35 14.61 -5.07
N ALA A 44 11.16 14.77 -5.63
CA ALA A 44 10.82 15.91 -6.47
C ALA A 44 11.00 17.24 -5.71
N ALA A 45 10.63 17.29 -4.43
CA ALA A 45 10.71 18.49 -3.61
C ALA A 45 12.15 18.97 -3.30
N GLY A 46 13.15 18.08 -3.29
CA GLY A 46 14.48 18.51 -2.83
C GLY A 46 15.69 17.65 -3.20
N LYS A 47 15.52 16.46 -3.78
CA LYS A 47 16.66 15.55 -4.04
C LYS A 47 17.18 15.62 -5.48
N LEU A 48 16.37 16.09 -6.42
CA LEU A 48 16.71 16.17 -7.85
C LEU A 48 17.50 17.44 -8.25
N HIS A 49 17.72 18.38 -7.34
CA HIS A 49 18.42 19.64 -7.63
C HIS A 49 19.82 19.40 -8.23
N GLY A 50 20.12 20.06 -9.35
CA GLY A 50 21.41 19.93 -10.04
C GLY A 50 21.44 18.86 -11.14
N LEU A 51 20.32 18.13 -11.33
CA LEU A 51 20.10 17.33 -12.53
C LEU A 51 19.35 18.19 -13.55
N ASP A 52 19.91 18.33 -14.75
CA ASP A 52 19.30 19.08 -15.85
C ASP A 52 18.26 18.21 -16.57
N HIS A 53 16.98 18.56 -16.45
CA HIS A 53 15.85 17.84 -17.05
C HIS A 53 15.92 16.30 -16.92
N PRO A 54 15.94 15.74 -15.69
CA PRO A 54 16.10 14.31 -15.50
C PRO A 54 14.88 13.51 -16.00
N VAL A 55 15.14 12.31 -16.53
CA VAL A 55 14.12 11.30 -16.81
C VAL A 55 13.93 10.47 -15.54
N LEU A 56 12.70 10.43 -15.02
CA LEU A 56 12.38 9.77 -13.75
C LEU A 56 11.66 8.45 -13.99
N VAL A 57 12.25 7.35 -13.50
CA VAL A 57 11.72 6.00 -13.68
C VAL A 57 11.54 5.33 -12.32
N LEU A 58 10.32 4.83 -12.08
CA LEU A 58 10.06 3.84 -11.05
C LEU A 58 10.21 2.45 -11.70
N LEU A 59 11.27 1.73 -11.36
CA LEU A 59 11.42 0.32 -11.73
C LEU A 59 10.83 -0.53 -10.60
N SER A 60 9.75 -1.26 -10.87
CA SER A 60 9.13 -2.10 -9.83
C SER A 60 8.68 -3.46 -10.34
N LEU A 61 8.75 -4.46 -9.45
CA LEU A 61 8.26 -5.80 -9.70
C LEU A 61 6.72 -5.84 -9.78
N VAL A 62 6.04 -4.88 -9.16
CA VAL A 62 4.58 -4.80 -9.12
C VAL A 62 4.13 -3.48 -9.72
N ALA A 63 3.05 -3.50 -10.49
CA ALA A 63 2.46 -2.28 -11.01
C ALA A 63 1.96 -1.41 -9.84
N PRO A 64 2.30 -0.10 -9.82
CA PRO A 64 1.88 0.80 -8.74
C PRO A 64 0.39 1.19 -8.81
N GLY A 65 -0.35 0.72 -9.83
CA GLY A 65 -1.77 1.04 -10.03
C GLY A 65 -2.03 2.44 -10.61
N TRP A 66 -1.03 3.09 -11.19
CA TRP A 66 -1.19 4.40 -11.84
C TRP A 66 -1.93 4.25 -13.17
N PRO A 67 -3.02 5.03 -13.44
CA PRO A 67 -3.87 4.86 -14.62
C PRO A 67 -3.11 4.82 -15.95
N ASP A 68 -2.13 5.72 -16.14
CA ASP A 68 -1.33 5.83 -17.37
C ASP A 68 0.10 5.31 -17.21
N GLY A 69 0.36 4.56 -16.13
CA GLY A 69 1.72 4.14 -15.78
C GLY A 69 2.64 5.31 -15.41
N SER A 70 2.08 6.46 -15.02
CA SER A 70 2.83 7.62 -14.55
C SER A 70 2.23 8.27 -13.31
N TRP A 71 3.10 8.84 -12.48
CA TRP A 71 2.73 9.66 -11.33
C TRP A 71 3.30 11.07 -11.51
N THR A 72 2.43 12.07 -11.49
CA THR A 72 2.83 13.48 -11.51
C THR A 72 2.85 13.99 -10.08
N THR A 73 4.04 14.34 -9.62
CA THR A 73 4.26 14.91 -8.29
C THR A 73 3.66 16.34 -8.20
N PRO A 74 3.41 16.86 -6.99
CA PRO A 74 2.82 18.20 -6.80
C PRO A 74 3.60 19.35 -7.44
N ASN A 75 4.89 19.19 -7.71
CA ASN A 75 5.71 20.21 -8.38
C ASN A 75 5.79 20.04 -9.92
N GLY A 76 4.98 19.14 -10.48
CA GLY A 76 4.85 18.91 -11.92
C GLY A 76 5.85 17.93 -12.53
N LEU A 77 6.72 17.29 -11.74
CA LEU A 77 7.61 16.24 -12.25
C LEU A 77 6.87 14.91 -12.41
N ALA A 78 7.10 14.23 -13.54
CA ALA A 78 6.44 12.98 -13.89
C ALA A 78 7.37 11.77 -13.74
N TRP A 79 7.03 10.85 -12.84
CA TRP A 79 7.63 9.52 -12.73
C TRP A 79 6.94 8.56 -13.68
N ARG A 80 7.73 7.76 -14.40
CA ARG A 80 7.21 6.71 -15.29
C ARG A 80 7.50 5.33 -14.72
N TYR A 81 6.47 4.51 -14.60
CA TYR A 81 6.61 3.11 -14.22
C TYR A 81 7.25 2.30 -15.36
N ARG A 82 8.19 1.43 -15.02
CA ARG A 82 8.70 0.35 -15.86
C ARG A 82 8.75 -0.94 -15.06
N SER A 83 8.36 -2.03 -15.69
CA SER A 83 8.39 -3.34 -15.07
C SER A 83 9.78 -3.96 -15.15
N TYR A 84 10.04 -4.92 -14.27
CA TYR A 84 11.23 -5.78 -14.39
C TYR A 84 11.19 -6.67 -15.64
N GLU A 85 10.00 -6.94 -16.18
CA GLU A 85 9.83 -7.64 -17.45
C GLU A 85 10.36 -6.78 -18.61
N ASP A 86 9.97 -5.50 -18.67
CA ASP A 86 10.46 -4.54 -19.68
C ASP A 86 11.99 -4.43 -19.62
N LEU A 87 12.54 -4.35 -18.40
CA LEU A 87 13.98 -4.26 -18.20
C LEU A 87 14.68 -5.54 -18.71
N CYS A 88 14.16 -6.72 -18.38
CA CYS A 88 14.73 -7.97 -18.86
C CYS A 88 14.67 -8.07 -20.39
N ALA A 89 13.53 -7.69 -21.00
CA ALA A 89 13.36 -7.69 -22.44
C ALA A 89 14.35 -6.72 -23.13
N ALA A 90 14.60 -5.56 -22.53
CA ALA A 90 15.55 -4.59 -23.05
C ALA A 90 17.01 -5.03 -22.90
N LEU A 91 17.35 -5.76 -21.84
CA LEU A 91 18.74 -6.15 -21.53
C LEU A 91 19.18 -7.48 -22.17
N ARG A 92 18.25 -8.42 -22.40
CA ARG A 92 18.57 -9.74 -23.01
C ARG A 92 19.29 -9.61 -24.36
N PRO A 93 18.90 -8.73 -25.30
CA PRO A 93 19.61 -8.55 -26.56
C PRO A 93 21.07 -8.06 -26.42
N CYS A 94 21.46 -7.51 -25.27
CA CYS A 94 22.82 -7.04 -25.02
C CYS A 94 23.79 -8.17 -24.63
N LEU A 95 23.28 -9.36 -24.26
CA LEU A 95 24.10 -10.49 -23.80
C LEU A 95 25.18 -10.94 -24.79
N PRO A 96 24.93 -11.06 -26.11
CA PRO A 96 25.98 -11.46 -27.05
C PRO A 96 27.17 -10.49 -27.07
N GLY A 97 26.88 -9.18 -27.02
CA GLY A 97 27.93 -8.15 -26.97
C GLY A 97 28.69 -8.17 -25.65
N LEU A 98 28.00 -8.34 -24.53
CA LEU A 98 28.64 -8.49 -23.22
C LEU A 98 29.51 -9.74 -23.17
N ARG A 99 29.05 -10.88 -23.71
CA ARG A 99 29.80 -12.14 -23.71
C ARG A 99 31.09 -12.06 -24.52
N GLN A 100 31.12 -11.26 -25.58
CA GLN A 100 32.34 -11.00 -26.34
C GLN A 100 33.35 -10.13 -25.57
N ALA A 101 32.87 -9.18 -24.76
CA ALA A 101 33.71 -8.27 -23.99
C ALA A 101 34.18 -8.85 -22.64
N ASP A 102 33.29 -9.58 -21.97
CA ASP A 102 33.47 -10.17 -20.64
C ASP A 102 32.57 -11.41 -20.49
N GLY A 103 33.14 -12.60 -20.76
CA GLY A 103 32.39 -13.86 -20.70
C GLY A 103 31.86 -14.19 -19.30
N PHE A 104 32.64 -13.91 -18.26
CA PHE A 104 32.21 -14.15 -16.88
C PHE A 104 31.11 -13.17 -16.48
N GLY A 105 31.28 -11.88 -16.79
CA GLY A 105 30.25 -10.86 -16.56
C GLY A 105 28.94 -11.18 -17.27
N ALA A 106 29.01 -11.73 -18.50
CA ALA A 106 27.84 -12.19 -19.22
C ALA A 106 27.12 -13.35 -18.52
N ASP A 107 27.84 -14.34 -18.00
CA ASP A 107 27.23 -15.49 -17.29
C ASP A 107 26.56 -15.03 -15.98
N VAL A 108 27.20 -14.13 -15.23
CA VAL A 108 26.59 -13.53 -14.01
C VAL A 108 25.33 -12.75 -14.37
N PHE A 109 25.37 -11.97 -15.45
CA PHE A 109 24.26 -11.14 -15.89
C PHE A 109 23.08 -11.99 -16.40
N GLU A 110 23.36 -13.06 -17.14
CA GLU A 110 22.35 -14.02 -17.60
C GLU A 110 21.65 -14.70 -16.42
N HIS A 111 22.41 -15.19 -15.44
CA HIS A 111 21.82 -15.76 -14.21
C HIS A 111 20.94 -14.76 -13.46
N TRP A 112 21.35 -13.48 -13.40
CA TRP A 112 20.54 -12.43 -12.79
C TRP A 112 19.24 -12.19 -13.56
N LEU A 113 19.29 -12.12 -14.90
CA LEU A 113 18.09 -11.97 -15.74
C LEU A 113 17.11 -13.14 -15.56
N ASP A 114 17.63 -14.36 -15.38
CA ASP A 114 16.81 -15.54 -15.15
C ASP A 114 16.19 -15.57 -13.75
N LEU A 115 16.92 -15.11 -12.73
CA LEU A 115 16.36 -14.91 -11.39
C LEU A 115 15.20 -13.88 -11.44
N ILE A 116 15.42 -12.73 -12.08
CA ILE A 116 14.37 -11.71 -12.23
C ILE A 116 13.17 -12.28 -13.01
N GLY A 117 13.41 -13.02 -14.10
CA GLY A 117 12.33 -13.67 -14.86
C GLY A 117 11.52 -14.68 -14.04
N LYS A 118 12.14 -15.37 -13.06
CA LYS A 118 11.41 -16.20 -12.10
C LYS A 118 10.56 -15.37 -11.13
N LEU A 119 11.10 -14.24 -10.64
CA LEU A 119 10.36 -13.34 -9.76
C LEU A 119 9.17 -12.68 -10.47
N VAL A 120 9.32 -12.27 -11.73
CA VAL A 120 8.23 -11.73 -12.56
C VAL A 120 7.11 -12.75 -12.72
N ARG A 121 7.45 -13.99 -13.07
CA ARG A 121 6.46 -15.08 -13.18
C ARG A 121 5.74 -15.34 -11.87
N LEU A 122 6.49 -15.43 -10.77
CA LEU A 122 5.89 -15.58 -9.44
C LEU A 122 4.93 -14.42 -9.14
N ALA A 123 5.33 -13.17 -9.37
CA ALA A 123 4.48 -12.01 -9.14
C ALA A 123 3.19 -12.05 -9.98
N ALA A 124 3.28 -12.48 -11.24
CA ALA A 124 2.11 -12.65 -12.11
C ALA A 124 1.18 -13.79 -11.65
N GLU A 125 1.74 -14.89 -11.15
CA GLU A 125 0.97 -16.06 -10.71
C GLU A 125 0.26 -15.84 -9.36
N VAL A 126 0.93 -15.22 -8.37
CA VAL A 126 0.41 -15.12 -7.00
C VAL A 126 0.18 -13.70 -6.50
N GLY A 127 0.65 -12.68 -7.21
CA GLY A 127 0.55 -11.28 -6.80
C GLY A 127 -0.77 -10.62 -7.18
N THR A 128 -1.45 -11.10 -8.22
CA THR A 128 -2.74 -10.56 -8.72
C THR A 128 -3.84 -11.63 -8.67
N PRO A 129 -4.27 -12.05 -7.46
CA PRO A 129 -5.30 -13.06 -7.31
C PRO A 129 -6.63 -12.69 -7.94
N ALA A 130 -7.34 -13.69 -8.47
CA ALA A 130 -8.71 -13.53 -8.95
C ALA A 130 -9.68 -13.18 -7.81
N GLY A 131 -10.84 -12.63 -8.17
CA GLY A 131 -11.85 -12.18 -7.21
C GLY A 131 -12.35 -13.26 -6.24
N ALA A 132 -12.31 -14.53 -6.63
CA ALA A 132 -12.75 -15.66 -5.79
C ALA A 132 -11.64 -16.21 -4.87
N GLU A 133 -10.39 -15.79 -5.06
CA GLU A 133 -9.28 -16.27 -4.23
C GLU A 133 -9.24 -15.53 -2.89
N PRO A 134 -8.86 -16.20 -1.78
CA PRO A 134 -8.60 -15.55 -0.49
C PRO A 134 -7.50 -14.50 -0.58
N LEU A 135 -7.59 -13.39 0.18
CA LEU A 135 -6.49 -12.43 0.27
C LEU A 135 -5.22 -13.07 0.84
N LEU A 136 -5.38 -13.82 1.94
CA LEU A 136 -4.30 -14.53 2.60
C LEU A 136 -3.97 -15.82 1.85
N LEU A 137 -2.69 -16.14 1.78
CA LEU A 137 -2.26 -17.42 1.22
C LEU A 137 -2.53 -18.57 2.20
N PRO A 138 -2.87 -19.77 1.71
CA PRO A 138 -2.91 -20.97 2.52
C PRO A 138 -1.57 -21.25 3.22
N GLU A 139 -1.60 -21.86 4.41
CA GLU A 139 -0.41 -22.09 5.24
C GLU A 139 0.70 -22.86 4.49
N GLU A 140 0.33 -23.83 3.65
CA GLU A 140 1.27 -24.61 2.83
C GLU A 140 2.04 -23.74 1.84
N ALA A 141 1.35 -22.83 1.13
CA ALA A 141 1.97 -21.89 0.22
C ALA A 141 2.88 -20.90 0.97
N VAL A 142 2.43 -20.42 2.15
CA VAL A 142 3.24 -19.58 3.02
C VAL A 142 4.52 -20.30 3.46
N ALA A 143 4.45 -21.58 3.82
CA ALA A 143 5.62 -22.36 4.23
C ALA A 143 6.66 -22.48 3.10
N ILE A 144 6.22 -22.75 1.87
CA ILE A 144 7.09 -22.78 0.68
C ILE A 144 7.75 -21.42 0.46
N LEU A 145 6.96 -20.33 0.47
CA LEU A 145 7.48 -18.98 0.23
C LEU A 145 8.44 -18.52 1.34
N LYS A 146 8.20 -18.91 2.60
CA LYS A 146 9.12 -18.63 3.71
C LYS A 146 10.50 -19.25 3.49
N SER A 147 10.57 -20.46 2.91
CA SER A 147 11.86 -21.09 2.60
C SER A 147 12.69 -20.28 1.61
N ALA A 148 12.02 -19.58 0.69
CA ALA A 148 12.62 -18.66 -0.28
C ALA A 148 12.70 -17.20 0.22
N ARG A 149 12.19 -16.90 1.43
CA ARG A 149 12.05 -15.54 1.98
C ARG A 149 11.21 -14.59 1.10
N LEU A 150 10.17 -15.13 0.47
CA LEU A 150 9.28 -14.41 -0.45
C LEU A 150 7.86 -14.22 0.08
N ASP A 151 7.53 -14.78 1.25
CA ASP A 151 6.17 -14.74 1.83
C ASP A 151 5.69 -13.31 2.06
N ALA A 152 6.50 -12.47 2.70
CA ALA A 152 6.16 -11.06 2.92
C ALA A 152 6.05 -10.27 1.61
N THR A 153 6.86 -10.60 0.61
CA THR A 153 6.82 -9.97 -0.72
C THR A 153 5.53 -10.31 -1.46
N VAL A 154 5.14 -11.59 -1.48
CA VAL A 154 3.89 -12.00 -2.13
C VAL A 154 2.68 -11.42 -1.38
N GLN A 155 2.70 -11.41 -0.04
CA GLN A 155 1.62 -10.80 0.73
C GLN A 155 1.47 -9.29 0.42
N LYS A 156 2.59 -8.57 0.27
CA LYS A 156 2.60 -7.17 -0.19
C LYS A 156 1.95 -7.01 -1.56
N MET A 157 2.30 -7.85 -2.52
CA MET A 157 1.75 -7.82 -3.88
C MET A 157 0.23 -7.96 -3.84
N ARG A 158 -0.28 -8.96 -3.10
CA ARG A 158 -1.72 -9.22 -2.96
C ARG A 158 -2.45 -8.05 -2.29
N CYS A 159 -1.87 -7.46 -1.24
CA CYS A 159 -2.42 -6.28 -0.57
C CYS A 159 -2.43 -5.02 -1.48
N LEU A 160 -1.37 -4.80 -2.26
CA LEU A 160 -1.31 -3.72 -3.23
C LEU A 160 -2.35 -3.91 -4.33
N HIS A 161 -2.47 -5.12 -4.87
CA HIS A 161 -3.46 -5.47 -5.88
C HIS A 161 -4.88 -5.16 -5.39
N VAL A 162 -5.27 -5.65 -4.21
CA VAL A 162 -6.62 -5.38 -3.69
C VAL A 162 -6.83 -3.91 -3.33
N SER A 163 -5.78 -3.20 -2.89
CA SER A 163 -5.88 -1.74 -2.68
C SER A 163 -6.16 -1.01 -3.99
N GLY A 164 -5.55 -1.45 -5.10
CA GLY A 164 -5.85 -0.94 -6.44
C GLY A 164 -7.29 -1.19 -6.85
N LEU A 165 -7.83 -2.39 -6.58
CA LEU A 165 -9.23 -2.72 -6.86
C LEU A 165 -10.21 -1.90 -6.00
N VAL A 166 -9.91 -1.71 -4.71
CA VAL A 166 -10.71 -0.86 -3.81
C VAL A 166 -10.66 0.59 -4.27
N ARG A 167 -9.50 1.09 -4.70
CA ARG A 167 -9.36 2.44 -5.28
C ARG A 167 -10.21 2.61 -6.53
N ALA A 168 -10.20 1.63 -7.43
CA ALA A 168 -11.01 1.67 -8.63
C ALA A 168 -12.51 1.70 -8.30
N GLU A 169 -12.94 0.90 -7.32
CA GLU A 169 -14.34 0.87 -6.84
C GLU A 169 -14.77 2.17 -6.12
N LEU A 170 -13.82 2.89 -5.53
CA LEU A 170 -14.04 4.13 -4.76
C LEU A 170 -13.55 5.38 -5.52
N VAL A 171 -13.37 5.32 -6.83
CA VAL A 171 -12.77 6.43 -7.61
C VAL A 171 -13.49 7.75 -7.38
N ARG A 172 -14.83 7.73 -7.33
CA ARG A 172 -15.64 8.92 -7.11
C ARG A 172 -15.46 9.48 -5.70
N GLU A 173 -15.50 8.61 -4.69
CA GLU A 173 -15.31 8.99 -3.29
C GLU A 173 -13.89 9.51 -3.02
N ILE A 174 -12.88 8.99 -3.71
CA ILE A 174 -11.50 9.49 -3.64
C ILE A 174 -11.41 10.91 -4.23
N GLU A 175 -12.01 11.13 -5.39
CA GLU A 175 -11.97 12.43 -6.09
C GLU A 175 -12.81 13.51 -5.41
N GLN A 176 -13.97 13.14 -4.84
CA GLN A 176 -14.94 14.10 -4.31
C GLN A 176 -14.81 14.32 -2.80
N ASP A 177 -14.55 13.25 -2.05
CA ASP A 177 -14.62 13.27 -0.59
C ASP A 177 -13.25 13.10 0.09
N GLY A 178 -12.16 13.01 -0.70
CA GLY A 178 -10.80 12.90 -0.17
C GLY A 178 -10.52 11.57 0.53
N VAL A 179 -11.25 10.51 0.19
CA VAL A 179 -10.99 9.16 0.70
C VAL A 179 -9.58 8.72 0.34
N ILE A 180 -8.89 8.11 1.30
CA ILE A 180 -7.54 7.57 1.12
C ILE A 180 -7.60 6.07 1.32
N VAL A 181 -7.24 5.33 0.27
CA VAL A 181 -7.03 3.88 0.33
C VAL A 181 -5.54 3.61 0.17
N ARG A 182 -4.90 2.89 1.09
CA ARG A 182 -3.47 2.61 0.98
C ARG A 182 -3.10 1.22 1.47
N THR A 183 -1.93 0.78 1.04
CA THR A 183 -1.28 -0.42 1.57
C THR A 183 -0.14 0.01 2.48
N THR A 184 -0.10 -0.51 3.70
CA THR A 184 1.04 -0.35 4.61
C THR A 184 1.55 -1.70 5.07
N MET A 185 2.62 -1.71 5.86
CA MET A 185 3.24 -2.92 6.37
C MET A 185 3.45 -2.82 7.88
N SER A 186 3.16 -3.90 8.59
CA SER A 186 3.51 -4.04 10.01
C SER A 186 3.98 -5.46 10.28
N ARG A 187 5.18 -5.61 10.88
CA ARG A 187 5.77 -6.92 11.25
C ARG A 187 5.78 -7.95 10.11
N GLY A 188 5.99 -7.49 8.88
CA GLY A 188 6.00 -8.35 7.68
C GLY A 188 4.61 -8.71 7.13
N GLN A 189 3.54 -8.23 7.75
CA GLN A 189 2.16 -8.39 7.29
C GLN A 189 1.68 -7.17 6.51
N GLY A 190 1.01 -7.42 5.39
CA GLY A 190 0.35 -6.38 4.62
C GLY A 190 -0.90 -5.89 5.33
N ILE A 191 -1.09 -4.57 5.31
CA ILE A 191 -2.29 -3.91 5.79
C ILE A 191 -2.93 -3.22 4.60
N VAL A 192 -4.21 -3.47 4.38
CA VAL A 192 -5.03 -2.71 3.44
C VAL A 192 -5.94 -1.83 4.26
N GLU A 193 -5.92 -0.53 4.00
CA GLU A 193 -6.66 0.41 4.82
C GLU A 193 -7.32 1.51 4.00
N MET A 194 -8.43 2.01 4.53
CA MET A 194 -9.15 3.15 4.00
C MET A 194 -9.48 4.11 5.13
N PHE A 195 -9.23 5.40 4.92
CA PHE A 195 -9.63 6.47 5.83
C PHE A 195 -10.36 7.59 5.09
N THR A 196 -11.29 8.24 5.77
CA THR A 196 -12.07 9.36 5.21
C THR A 196 -11.28 10.66 5.07
N ALA A 197 -10.08 10.76 5.67
CA ALA A 197 -9.22 11.93 5.58
C ALA A 197 -7.76 11.56 5.89
N GLU A 198 -6.81 12.36 5.39
CA GLU A 198 -5.36 12.17 5.62
C GLU A 198 -4.98 12.51 7.07
N THR A 199 -5.64 13.54 7.60
CA THR A 199 -5.43 14.02 8.96
C THR A 199 -6.60 13.63 9.86
N PRO A 200 -6.33 13.12 11.07
CA PRO A 200 -7.36 12.91 12.07
C PRO A 200 -8.05 14.24 12.48
N PRO A 201 -9.32 14.21 12.95
CA PRO A 201 -10.08 13.00 13.22
C PRO A 201 -10.67 12.37 11.95
N CYS A 202 -10.69 11.04 11.89
CA CYS A 202 -11.30 10.34 10.76
C CYS A 202 -11.79 8.94 11.12
N PHE A 203 -12.75 8.47 10.33
CA PHE A 203 -13.21 7.09 10.33
C PHE A 203 -12.47 6.29 9.26
N GLY A 204 -12.36 4.99 9.47
CA GLY A 204 -11.77 4.12 8.48
C GLY A 204 -11.92 2.65 8.80
N TRP A 205 -11.38 1.81 7.93
CA TRP A 205 -11.29 0.38 8.14
C TRP A 205 -9.93 -0.17 7.76
N GLN A 206 -9.58 -1.33 8.30
CA GLN A 206 -8.34 -2.04 8.00
C GLN A 206 -8.60 -3.54 7.82
N ILE A 207 -7.90 -4.15 6.86
CA ILE A 207 -7.59 -5.58 6.87
C ILE A 207 -6.17 -5.77 7.35
N GLN A 208 -5.99 -6.54 8.41
CA GLN A 208 -4.69 -6.96 8.91
C GLN A 208 -4.81 -8.32 9.59
N GLU A 209 -3.88 -9.24 9.30
CA GLU A 209 -3.77 -10.54 9.98
C GLU A 209 -5.09 -11.34 9.99
N GLY A 210 -5.81 -11.32 8.86
CA GLY A 210 -7.08 -12.04 8.72
C GLY A 210 -8.19 -11.45 9.60
N GLN A 211 -8.13 -10.17 9.93
CA GLN A 211 -9.18 -9.46 10.66
C GLN A 211 -9.63 -8.25 9.85
N PHE A 212 -10.95 -8.06 9.77
CA PHE A 212 -11.53 -6.81 9.31
C PHE A 212 -11.83 -5.92 10.53
N ARG A 213 -11.34 -4.69 10.49
CA ARG A 213 -11.35 -3.75 11.60
C ARG A 213 -12.07 -2.47 11.19
N LEU A 214 -12.95 -1.98 12.05
CA LEU A 214 -13.50 -0.63 11.97
C LEU A 214 -12.75 0.25 12.94
N VAL A 215 -12.32 1.41 12.46
CA VAL A 215 -11.30 2.25 13.07
C VAL A 215 -11.82 3.68 13.21
N TYR A 216 -11.48 4.28 14.35
CA TYR A 216 -11.54 5.72 14.54
C TYR A 216 -10.16 6.22 14.96
N LEU A 217 -9.68 7.25 14.26
CA LEU A 217 -8.50 8.01 14.60
C LEU A 217 -8.92 9.32 15.24
N THR A 218 -8.48 9.56 16.48
CA THR A 218 -8.76 10.79 17.21
C THR A 218 -7.89 11.95 16.71
N GLY A 219 -8.51 13.10 16.50
CA GLY A 219 -7.84 14.37 16.20
C GLY A 219 -7.18 15.03 17.41
N PRO A 220 -6.48 16.15 17.24
CA PRO A 220 -5.91 16.92 18.35
C PRO A 220 -6.97 17.27 19.40
N GLY A 221 -6.67 17.04 20.69
CA GLY A 221 -7.63 17.31 21.77
C GLY A 221 -7.37 16.53 23.05
N PRO A 222 -8.33 16.52 23.99
CA PRO A 222 -8.21 15.83 25.28
C PRO A 222 -8.00 14.31 25.20
N ALA A 223 -8.39 13.71 24.08
CA ALA A 223 -8.20 12.28 23.79
C ALA A 223 -6.91 11.98 23.01
N HIS A 224 -6.16 13.01 22.59
CA HIS A 224 -4.98 12.89 21.73
C HIS A 224 -3.70 12.60 22.51
N GLY A 225 -2.94 11.62 22.05
CA GLY A 225 -1.65 11.22 22.58
C GLY A 225 -1.72 10.10 23.63
N PRO A 226 -0.55 9.75 24.20
CA PRO A 226 -0.43 8.60 25.08
C PRO A 226 -0.99 8.87 26.48
N GLY A 227 -1.33 7.79 27.19
CA GLY A 227 -1.71 7.80 28.60
C GLY A 227 -3.12 7.26 28.88
N PRO A 228 -3.35 6.71 30.07
CA PRO A 228 -4.61 6.03 30.41
C PRO A 228 -5.82 6.97 30.36
N THR A 229 -5.70 8.21 30.85
CA THR A 229 -6.79 9.20 30.79
C THR A 229 -7.19 9.54 29.36
N ARG A 230 -6.20 9.78 28.49
CA ARG A 230 -6.46 10.13 27.09
C ARG A 230 -7.05 8.96 26.32
N ARG A 231 -6.56 7.75 26.60
CA ARG A 231 -7.15 6.51 26.09
C ARG A 231 -8.62 6.38 26.52
N ALA A 232 -8.93 6.62 27.80
CA ALA A 232 -10.31 6.56 28.29
C ALA A 232 -11.21 7.59 27.59
N ASN A 233 -10.73 8.83 27.42
CA ASN A 233 -11.44 9.87 26.65
C ASN A 233 -11.68 9.45 25.21
N ARG A 234 -10.71 8.82 24.55
CA ARG A 234 -10.86 8.30 23.18
C ARG A 234 -11.86 7.17 23.07
N GLU A 235 -11.81 6.22 24.00
CA GLU A 235 -12.80 5.15 24.05
C GLU A 235 -14.20 5.72 24.31
N GLN A 236 -14.32 6.76 25.15
CA GLN A 236 -15.58 7.47 25.38
C GLN A 236 -16.07 8.20 24.11
N GLU A 237 -15.20 8.90 23.39
CA GLU A 237 -15.53 9.50 22.09
C GLU A 237 -16.02 8.43 21.11
N ALA A 238 -15.29 7.32 20.98
CA ALA A 238 -15.66 6.23 20.07
C ALA A 238 -17.00 5.56 20.43
N ARG A 239 -17.38 5.51 21.72
CA ARG A 239 -18.70 5.03 22.15
C ARG A 239 -19.84 5.90 21.64
N ALA A 240 -19.62 7.20 21.49
CA ALA A 240 -20.62 8.10 20.90
C ALA A 240 -20.93 7.73 19.44
N TYR A 241 -19.99 7.04 18.77
CA TYR A 241 -20.14 6.52 17.41
C TYR A 241 -20.38 5.01 17.40
N GLY A 242 -21.03 4.46 18.43
CA GLY A 242 -21.21 3.01 18.59
C GLY A 242 -21.79 2.31 17.36
N ASP A 243 -22.76 2.97 16.71
CA ASP A 243 -23.40 2.49 15.48
C ASP A 243 -22.44 2.43 14.30
N TYR A 244 -21.37 3.23 14.23
CA TYR A 244 -20.34 3.08 13.20
C TYR A 244 -19.65 1.71 13.30
N PHE A 245 -19.40 1.23 14.53
CA PHE A 245 -18.67 -0.01 14.79
C PHE A 245 -19.51 -1.29 14.71
N CYS A 246 -20.69 -1.23 14.08
CA CYS A 246 -21.56 -2.39 13.90
C CYS A 246 -21.20 -3.22 12.65
N PHE A 247 -21.13 -4.55 12.83
CA PHE A 247 -20.71 -5.51 11.80
C PHE A 247 -21.86 -6.20 11.05
N ASP A 248 -23.11 -5.76 11.20
CA ASP A 248 -24.28 -6.42 10.58
C ASP A 248 -24.20 -6.49 9.05
N GLN A 249 -23.69 -5.44 8.41
CA GLN A 249 -23.46 -5.43 6.97
C GLN A 249 -22.39 -6.45 6.57
N ALA A 250 -21.32 -6.58 7.35
CA ALA A 250 -20.31 -7.61 7.14
C ALA A 250 -20.91 -9.02 7.28
N ARG A 251 -21.72 -9.26 8.32
CA ARG A 251 -22.39 -10.54 8.56
C ARG A 251 -23.39 -10.90 7.46
N THR A 252 -24.06 -9.91 6.90
CA THR A 252 -24.96 -10.11 5.74
C THR A 252 -24.17 -10.54 4.50
N LEU A 253 -22.97 -9.98 4.30
CA LEU A 253 -22.13 -10.28 3.13
C LEU A 253 -21.31 -11.56 3.25
N LEU A 254 -20.88 -11.92 4.47
CA LEU A 254 -19.91 -12.98 4.72
C LEU A 254 -20.47 -14.17 5.52
N GLY A 255 -21.64 -14.02 6.14
CA GLY A 255 -22.13 -14.94 7.16
C GLY A 255 -21.47 -14.72 8.53
N ASP A 256 -21.60 -15.71 9.41
CA ASP A 256 -20.90 -15.68 10.70
C ASP A 256 -19.47 -16.21 10.56
N THR A 257 -18.51 -15.32 10.71
CA THR A 257 -17.08 -15.64 10.64
C THR A 257 -16.44 -15.70 12.02
N GLY A 258 -17.21 -15.47 13.10
CA GLY A 258 -16.76 -15.53 14.49
C GLY A 258 -17.09 -14.28 15.32
N PRO A 259 -16.66 -14.27 16.60
CA PRO A 259 -17.02 -13.20 17.52
C PRO A 259 -16.26 -11.90 17.24
N GLU A 260 -16.95 -10.78 17.44
CA GLU A 260 -16.32 -9.45 17.46
C GLU A 260 -15.35 -9.30 18.61
N ARG A 261 -14.31 -8.49 18.40
CA ARG A 261 -13.28 -8.18 19.37
C ARG A 261 -13.15 -6.66 19.57
N PRO A 262 -13.00 -6.21 20.82
CA PRO A 262 -13.06 -7.00 22.05
C PRO A 262 -14.48 -7.50 22.35
N VAL A 263 -14.57 -8.71 22.91
CA VAL A 263 -15.85 -9.28 23.33
C VAL A 263 -16.45 -8.37 24.40
N THR A 264 -17.67 -7.92 24.17
CA THR A 264 -18.41 -7.05 25.10
C THR A 264 -19.51 -7.87 25.73
N ALA A 265 -19.60 -7.88 27.07
CA ALA A 265 -20.67 -8.58 27.76
C ALA A 265 -22.03 -7.96 27.41
N PRO A 266 -23.12 -8.74 27.44
CA PRO A 266 -24.47 -8.19 27.28
C PRO A 266 -24.71 -7.01 28.24
N ASN A 267 -25.25 -5.91 27.72
CA ASN A 267 -25.53 -4.67 28.45
C ASN A 267 -24.30 -3.90 28.99
N ALA A 268 -23.08 -4.31 28.67
CA ALA A 268 -21.88 -3.53 28.98
C ALA A 268 -21.63 -2.46 27.91
N PRO A 269 -20.99 -1.31 28.26
CA PRO A 269 -20.55 -0.33 27.27
C PRO A 269 -19.61 -0.95 26.25
N LEU A 270 -19.69 -0.49 24.99
CA LEU A 270 -18.79 -0.94 23.93
C LEU A 270 -17.32 -0.78 24.35
N ALA A 271 -16.59 -1.87 24.26
CA ALA A 271 -15.14 -1.91 24.48
C ALA A 271 -14.39 -1.78 23.16
N PHE A 272 -13.16 -1.27 23.24
CA PHE A 272 -12.30 -1.01 22.09
C PHE A 272 -10.89 -1.56 22.32
N ASN A 273 -10.25 -1.97 21.24
CA ASN A 273 -8.81 -2.20 21.21
C ASN A 273 -8.10 -0.92 20.73
N GLY A 274 -6.79 -0.84 20.98
CA GLY A 274 -5.93 0.22 20.47
C GLY A 274 -4.47 -0.23 20.45
N PHE A 275 -3.68 0.26 19.50
CA PHE A 275 -2.24 -0.06 19.39
C PHE A 275 -1.36 1.18 19.30
N ALA A 276 -1.89 2.29 18.77
CA ALA A 276 -1.21 3.58 18.70
C ALA A 276 -1.93 4.59 19.62
N PRO A 277 -1.22 5.65 20.03
CA PRO A 277 -1.75 6.62 20.98
C PRO A 277 -3.04 7.31 20.57
N ASP A 278 -3.48 7.26 19.31
CA ASP A 278 -4.68 7.96 18.81
C ASP A 278 -5.67 7.02 18.10
N PHE A 279 -5.45 5.71 18.23
CA PHE A 279 -6.12 4.70 17.43
C PHE A 279 -7.03 3.84 18.31
N VAL A 280 -8.31 3.74 17.96
CA VAL A 280 -9.23 2.75 18.53
C VAL A 280 -9.96 1.98 17.44
N TYR A 281 -10.25 0.72 17.74
CA TYR A 281 -10.94 -0.15 16.79
C TYR A 281 -11.75 -1.25 17.46
N ARG A 282 -12.68 -1.77 16.67
CA ARG A 282 -13.31 -3.08 16.86
C ARG A 282 -13.05 -3.93 15.62
N SER A 283 -13.05 -5.23 15.77
CA SER A 283 -12.76 -6.15 14.67
C SER A 283 -13.56 -7.42 14.72
N PHE A 284 -13.59 -8.15 13.60
CA PHE A 284 -14.02 -9.53 13.56
C PHE A 284 -13.04 -10.37 12.71
N PRO A 285 -12.93 -11.68 12.98
CA PRO A 285 -12.10 -12.58 12.17
C PRO A 285 -12.66 -12.73 10.75
N ALA A 286 -11.79 -12.62 9.75
CA ALA A 286 -12.07 -12.81 8.34
C ALA A 286 -10.84 -13.43 7.61
N PRO A 287 -10.35 -14.61 8.04
CA PRO A 287 -9.15 -15.22 7.48
C PRO A 287 -9.33 -15.66 6.01
N ASP A 288 -10.55 -16.08 5.65
CA ASP A 288 -10.88 -16.61 4.33
C ASP A 288 -11.49 -15.57 3.38
N LEU A 289 -11.32 -14.27 3.72
CA LEU A 289 -11.92 -13.19 2.94
C LEU A 289 -11.34 -13.19 1.52
N THR A 290 -12.20 -13.45 0.55
CA THR A 290 -11.82 -13.39 -0.87
C THR A 290 -11.58 -11.96 -1.33
N ILE A 291 -10.78 -11.78 -2.38
CA ILE A 291 -10.52 -10.46 -2.97
C ILE A 291 -11.82 -9.73 -3.31
N GLY A 292 -12.76 -10.41 -3.96
CA GLY A 292 -14.04 -9.84 -4.34
C GLY A 292 -14.92 -9.48 -3.13
N GLN A 293 -14.90 -10.30 -2.08
CA GLN A 293 -15.58 -9.96 -0.82
C GLN A 293 -14.94 -8.74 -0.15
N LEU A 294 -13.61 -8.65 -0.13
CA LEU A 294 -12.90 -7.51 0.44
C LEU A 294 -13.21 -6.22 -0.31
N VAL A 295 -13.20 -6.22 -1.65
CA VAL A 295 -13.56 -5.02 -2.42
C VAL A 295 -14.97 -4.54 -2.08
N ARG A 296 -15.96 -5.45 -2.09
CA ARG A 296 -17.35 -5.10 -1.75
C ARG A 296 -17.50 -4.61 -0.31
N LEU A 297 -16.89 -5.31 0.64
CA LEU A 297 -16.95 -4.98 2.06
C LEU A 297 -16.27 -3.64 2.34
N GLY A 298 -15.08 -3.43 1.77
CA GLY A 298 -14.31 -2.20 1.88
C GLY A 298 -15.06 -1.01 1.31
N ALA A 299 -15.69 -1.14 0.14
CA ALA A 299 -16.49 -0.07 -0.44
C ALA A 299 -17.75 0.23 0.40
N THR A 300 -18.42 -0.81 0.90
CA THR A 300 -19.60 -0.67 1.77
C THR A 300 -19.26 0.13 3.03
N TYR A 301 -18.20 -0.26 3.73
CA TYR A 301 -17.78 0.43 4.95
C TYR A 301 -17.11 1.77 4.69
N ALA A 302 -16.55 2.01 3.50
CA ALA A 302 -16.07 3.34 3.11
C ALA A 302 -17.22 4.34 2.98
N ARG A 303 -18.28 3.97 2.25
CA ARG A 303 -19.46 4.84 2.11
C ARG A 303 -20.14 5.08 3.46
N ARG A 304 -20.20 4.06 4.33
CA ARG A 304 -20.67 4.23 5.72
C ARG A 304 -19.78 5.18 6.53
N ALA A 305 -18.46 5.04 6.44
CA ALA A 305 -17.51 5.91 7.12
C ALA A 305 -17.66 7.37 6.67
N LEU A 306 -17.90 7.61 5.38
CA LEU A 306 -18.18 8.94 4.84
C LEU A 306 -19.47 9.54 5.37
N THR A 307 -20.56 8.77 5.44
CA THR A 307 -21.81 9.23 6.07
C THR A 307 -21.57 9.66 7.51
N TRP A 308 -20.88 8.83 8.30
CA TRP A 308 -20.55 9.17 9.68
C TRP A 308 -19.61 10.37 9.79
N HIS A 309 -18.64 10.49 8.90
CA HIS A 309 -17.75 11.64 8.87
C HIS A 309 -18.54 12.93 8.65
N ALA A 310 -19.44 12.93 7.66
CA ALA A 310 -20.29 14.07 7.35
C ALA A 310 -21.26 14.40 8.51
N ASP A 311 -21.82 13.40 9.17
CA ASP A 311 -22.75 13.60 10.28
C ASP A 311 -22.05 14.21 11.52
N VAL A 312 -20.79 13.81 11.77
CA VAL A 312 -20.04 14.23 12.97
C VAL A 312 -19.28 15.54 12.76
N TRP A 313 -18.66 15.73 11.59
CA TRP A 313 -17.76 16.86 11.30
C TRP A 313 -18.22 17.74 10.13
N GLY A 314 -19.33 17.40 9.47
CA GLY A 314 -19.78 18.07 8.25
C GLY A 314 -19.11 17.52 6.98
N THR A 315 -19.66 17.84 5.82
CA THR A 315 -18.98 17.63 4.54
C THR A 315 -17.86 18.67 4.45
N GLY A 316 -16.60 18.23 4.48
CA GLY A 316 -15.47 19.16 4.38
C GLY A 316 -15.51 19.92 3.06
N ASP A 317 -15.85 21.22 3.09
CA ASP A 317 -15.48 22.16 2.04
C ASP A 317 -13.96 22.39 2.12
N GLY A 318 -13.19 21.39 1.70
CA GLY A 318 -11.73 21.38 1.71
C GLY A 318 -11.09 22.19 0.57
N ARG A 319 -11.59 23.40 0.28
CA ARG A 319 -10.86 24.41 -0.50
C ARG A 319 -10.37 25.50 0.44
N GLY A 320 -9.22 25.27 1.05
CA GLY A 320 -8.43 26.26 1.79
C GLY A 320 -6.95 26.02 1.54
#